data_AF-A0AB38FZ95-F1
#
_entry.id   AF-A0AB38FZ95-F1
#
_cell.length_a   1.000
_cell.length_b   1.000
_cell.length_c   1.000
_cell.angle_alpha   90.00
_cell.angle_beta   90.00
_cell.angle_gamma   90.00
#
_symmetry.space_group_name_H-M   'P 1'
#
loop_
_entity.id
_entity.type
_entity.pdbx_description
1 polymer ?
#
loop_
_entity_poly.entity_id
_entity_poly.type
_entity_poly.pdbx_seq_one_letter_code
_entity_poly.pdbx_strand_id
1 'polypeptide(L)'
;MPTSVALTPHFEAFIREQIESGRYNNTSEVIRAGLRALEDQEQKMKLESLQEAIIAGINSGESKSAEEVFGRLTSKYKTMVEGTQTK
;
A
#
# COMPACT_ATOMS: atom_id res chain seq x y z
N MET A 1 -25.86 -11.37 -5.31
CA MET A 1 -26.73 -10.68 -4.34
C MET A 1 -26.57 -9.18 -4.55
N PRO A 2 -27.64 -8.35 -4.50
CA PRO A 2 -27.46 -6.90 -4.49
C PRO A 2 -26.81 -6.49 -3.16
N THR A 3 -25.63 -5.89 -3.24
CA THR A 3 -24.97 -5.28 -2.08
C THR A 3 -25.55 -3.88 -1.89
N SER A 4 -26.15 -3.60 -0.75
CA SER A 4 -26.59 -2.25 -0.38
C SER A 4 -25.41 -1.48 0.22
N VAL A 5 -25.15 -0.27 -0.28
CA VAL A 5 -24.03 0.58 0.15
C VAL A 5 -24.59 1.96 0.48
N ALA A 6 -24.24 2.49 1.65
CA ALA A 6 -24.62 3.85 2.03
C ALA A 6 -23.64 4.85 1.39
N LEU A 7 -24.18 5.82 0.66
CA LEU A 7 -23.41 6.89 0.02
C LEU A 7 -23.73 8.23 0.69
N THR A 8 -22.76 9.13 0.72
CA THR A 8 -23.02 10.51 1.14
C THR A 8 -23.73 11.27 0.02
N PRO A 9 -24.45 12.37 0.32
CA PRO A 9 -25.17 13.15 -0.70
C PRO A 9 -24.28 13.63 -1.85
N HIS A 10 -22.99 13.89 -1.58
CA HIS A 10 -22.00 14.24 -2.58
C HIS A 10 -21.82 13.14 -3.64
N PHE A 11 -21.63 11.89 -3.21
CA PHE A 11 -21.44 10.77 -4.14
C PHE A 11 -22.73 10.38 -4.87
N GLU A 12 -23.89 10.57 -4.24
CA GLU A 12 -25.18 10.39 -4.93
C GLU A 12 -25.36 11.39 -6.07
N ALA A 13 -25.02 12.67 -5.85
CA ALA A 13 -25.07 13.70 -6.88
C ALA A 13 -24.08 13.38 -8.02
N PHE A 14 -22.84 13.00 -7.69
CA PHE A 14 -21.84 12.61 -8.67
C PHE A 14 -22.30 11.42 -9.53
N ILE A 15 -22.82 10.35 -8.91
CA ILE A 15 -23.32 9.18 -9.65
C ILE A 15 -24.47 9.57 -10.57
N ARG A 16 -25.38 10.43 -10.10
CA ARG A 16 -26.50 10.92 -10.90
C ARG A 16 -26.00 11.66 -12.14
N GLU A 17 -25.06 12.57 -11.99
CA GLU A 17 -24.44 13.31 -13.11
C GLU A 17 -23.77 12.35 -14.12
N GLN A 18 -23.07 11.32 -13.64
CA GLN A 18 -22.44 10.31 -14.50
C GLN A 18 -23.47 9.46 -15.29
N ILE A 19 -24.68 9.27 -14.75
CA ILE A 19 -25.76 8.57 -15.46
C ILE A 19 -26.49 9.53 -16.42
N GLU A 20 -26.81 10.74 -15.97
CA GLU A 20 -27.50 11.77 -16.78
C GLU A 20 -26.67 12.21 -17.99
N SER A 21 -25.34 12.23 -17.87
CA SER A 21 -24.43 12.45 -18.99
C SER A 21 -24.38 11.30 -20.00
N GLY A 22 -25.02 10.16 -19.70
CA GLY A 22 -25.02 8.97 -20.55
C GLY A 22 -23.73 8.15 -20.49
N ARG A 23 -22.79 8.48 -19.61
CA ARG A 23 -21.52 7.76 -19.47
C ARG A 23 -21.69 6.36 -18.89
N TYR A 24 -22.70 6.18 -18.04
CA TYR A 24 -23.04 4.90 -17.42
C TYR A 24 -24.56 4.71 -17.38
N ASN A 25 -25.02 3.46 -17.42
CA ASN A 25 -26.46 3.15 -17.49
C ASN A 25 -27.11 3.01 -16.11
N ASN A 26 -26.31 2.72 -15.07
CA ASN A 26 -26.81 2.49 -13.72
C ASN A 26 -25.75 2.75 -12.67
N THR A 27 -26.20 2.94 -11.42
CA THR A 27 -25.34 3.17 -10.26
C THR A 27 -24.31 2.07 -10.06
N SER A 28 -24.69 0.80 -10.26
CA SER A 28 -23.77 -0.32 -10.07
C SER A 28 -22.61 -0.32 -11.06
N GLU A 29 -22.79 0.21 -12.28
CA GLU A 29 -21.70 0.40 -13.24
C GLU A 29 -20.73 1.48 -12.79
N VAL A 30 -21.23 2.61 -12.31
CA VAL A 30 -20.39 3.70 -11.78
C VAL A 30 -19.56 3.20 -10.60
N ILE A 31 -20.19 2.48 -9.66
CA ILE A 31 -19.50 1.93 -8.49
C ILE A 31 -18.42 0.93 -8.92
N ARG A 32 -18.73 0.00 -9.85
CA ARG A 32 -17.73 -0.95 -10.35
C ARG A 32 -16.58 -0.26 -11.07
N ALA A 33 -16.87 0.78 -11.87
CA ALA A 33 -15.83 1.55 -12.55
C ALA A 33 -14.92 2.27 -11.54
N GLY A 34 -15.50 2.89 -10.50
CA GLY A 34 -14.74 3.51 -9.42
C GLY A 34 -13.86 2.51 -8.66
N LEU A 35 -14.38 1.33 -8.32
CA LEU A 35 -13.61 0.29 -7.64
C LEU A 35 -12.48 -0.27 -8.50
N ARG A 36 -12.68 -0.46 -9.81
CA ARG A 36 -11.60 -0.86 -10.72
C ARG A 36 -10.50 0.18 -10.80
N ALA A 37 -10.88 1.46 -10.92
CA ALA A 37 -9.90 2.54 -10.94
C ALA A 37 -9.10 2.62 -9.63
N LEU A 38 -9.75 2.38 -8.48
CA LEU A 38 -9.07 2.30 -7.19
C LEU A 38 -8.10 1.12 -7.14
N GLU A 39 -8.52 -0.06 -7.58
CA GLU A 39 -7.65 -1.25 -7.63
C GLU A 39 -6.43 -1.01 -8.53
N ASP A 40 -6.63 -0.47 -9.74
CA ASP A 40 -5.55 -0.13 -10.67
C ASP A 40 -4.57 0.88 -10.06
N GLN A 41 -5.09 1.89 -9.36
CA GLN A 41 -4.28 2.90 -8.67
C GLN A 41 -3.46 2.27 -7.54
N GLU A 42 -4.06 1.41 -6.72
CA GLU A 42 -3.34 0.71 -5.63
C GLU A 42 -2.23 -0.21 -6.19
N GLN A 43 -2.48 -0.92 -7.29
CA GLN A 43 -1.47 -1.75 -7.95
C GLN A 43 -0.30 -0.90 -8.47
N LYS A 44 -0.60 0.25 -9.09
CA LYS A 44 0.41 1.19 -9.59
C LYS A 44 1.27 1.75 -8.45
N MET A 45 0.64 2.20 -7.37
CA MET A 45 1.33 2.71 -6.18
C MET A 45 2.25 1.65 -5.55
N LYS A 46 1.79 0.40 -5.47
CA LYS A 46 2.61 -0.70 -4.96
C LYS A 46 3.84 -0.94 -5.83
N LEU A 47 3.68 -0.94 -7.14
CA LEU A 47 4.78 -1.11 -8.08
C LEU A 47 5.78 0.06 -8.01
N GLU A 48 5.28 1.30 -7.93
CA GLU A 48 6.12 2.50 -7.76
C GLU A 48 6.92 2.41 -6.44
N SER A 49 6.27 2.05 -5.32
CA SER A 49 6.95 1.89 -4.03
C SER A 49 8.05 0.82 -4.06
N LEU A 50 7.83 -0.27 -4.82
CA LEU A 50 8.81 -1.32 -4.98
C LEU A 50 10.00 -0.85 -5.82
N GLN A 51 9.75 -0.10 -6.90
CA GLN A 51 10.80 0.47 -7.72
C GLN A 51 11.66 1.46 -6.91
N GLU A 52 11.04 2.32 -6.13
CA GLU A 52 11.74 3.25 -5.23
C GLU A 52 12.61 2.50 -4.21
N ALA A 53 12.08 1.44 -3.59
CA ALA A 53 12.83 0.62 -2.64
C ALA A 53 14.05 -0.08 -3.29
N ILE A 54 13.90 -0.56 -4.53
CA ILE A 54 15.00 -1.15 -5.29
C ILE A 54 16.07 -0.10 -5.59
N ILE A 55 15.69 1.09 -6.07
CA ILE A 55 16.61 2.19 -6.36
C ILE A 55 17.36 2.59 -5.08
N ALA A 56 16.65 2.73 -3.96
CA ALA A 56 17.25 3.02 -2.67
C ALA A 56 18.25 1.92 -2.26
N GLY A 57 17.92 0.64 -2.47
CA GLY A 57 18.81 -0.49 -2.24
C GLY A 57 20.07 -0.46 -3.11
N ILE A 58 19.94 -0.21 -4.42
CA ILE A 58 21.07 -0.09 -5.35
C ILE A 58 21.99 1.06 -4.93
N ASN A 59 21.41 2.18 -4.51
CA ASN A 59 22.17 3.36 -4.08
C ASN A 59 22.70 3.26 -2.63
N SER A 60 22.39 2.17 -1.90
CA SER A 60 22.78 2.01 -0.49
C SER A 60 24.23 1.56 -0.28
N GLY A 61 24.97 1.31 -1.36
CA GLY A 61 26.36 0.88 -1.33
C GLY A 61 26.53 -0.63 -1.46
N GLU A 62 27.69 -1.14 -1.05
CA GLU A 62 28.03 -2.55 -1.21
C GLU A 62 27.22 -3.47 -0.29
N SER A 63 26.83 -4.63 -0.82
CA SER A 63 26.16 -5.67 -0.04
C SER A 63 27.10 -6.26 1.02
N LYS A 64 26.58 -6.46 2.22
CA LYS A 64 27.29 -7.16 3.31
C LYS A 64 26.96 -8.65 3.33
N SER A 65 27.89 -9.48 3.78
CA SER A 65 27.62 -10.91 3.94
C SER A 65 26.63 -11.17 5.08
N ALA A 66 25.87 -12.26 4.96
CA ALA A 66 24.92 -12.67 5.99
C ALA A 66 25.64 -12.92 7.33
N GLU A 67 26.81 -13.57 7.30
CA GLU A 67 27.62 -13.89 8.47
C GLU A 67 28.08 -12.63 9.22
N GLU A 68 28.53 -11.59 8.51
CA GLU A 68 28.92 -10.31 9.11
C GLU A 68 27.72 -9.66 9.82
N VAL A 69 26.57 -9.62 9.15
CA VAL A 69 25.36 -8.99 9.67
C VAL A 69 24.83 -9.74 10.89
N PHE A 70 24.68 -11.07 10.81
CA PHE A 70 24.16 -11.88 11.90
C PHE A 70 25.12 -11.95 13.10
N GLY A 71 26.43 -12.01 12.86
CA GLY A 71 27.44 -11.96 13.92
C GLY A 71 27.37 -10.64 14.71
N ARG A 72 27.27 -9.51 13.99
CA ARG A 72 27.08 -8.19 14.61
C ARG A 72 25.78 -8.08 15.39
N LEU A 73 24.66 -8.56 14.83
CA LEU A 73 23.34 -8.49 15.49
C LEU A 73 23.32 -9.33 16.76
N THR A 74 23.81 -10.58 16.71
CA THR A 74 23.91 -11.47 17.88
C THR A 74 24.72 -10.82 19.00
N SER A 75 25.87 -10.22 18.67
CA SER A 75 26.72 -9.52 19.63
C SER A 75 25.99 -8.32 20.25
N LYS A 76 25.32 -7.50 19.43
CA LYS A 76 24.54 -6.35 19.90
C LYS A 76 23.47 -6.76 20.91
N TYR A 77 22.65 -7.76 20.58
CA TYR A 77 21.56 -8.17 21.46
C TYR A 77 22.05 -8.88 22.73
N LYS A 78 23.17 -9.61 22.66
CA LYS A 78 23.80 -10.20 23.85
C LYS A 78 24.22 -9.12 24.86
N THR A 79 24.91 -8.08 24.39
CA THR A 79 25.32 -6.96 25.27
C THR A 79 24.13 -6.18 25.84
N MET A 80 23.02 -6.10 25.11
CA MET A 80 21.81 -5.43 25.58
C MET A 80 21.09 -6.24 26.68
N VAL A 81 21.08 -7.57 26.57
CA VAL A 81 20.53 -8.46 27.60
C VAL A 81 21.41 -8.46 28.85
N GLU A 82 22.73 -8.52 28.70
CA GLU A 82 23.69 -8.50 29.82
C GLU A 82 23.69 -7.12 30.53
N GLY A 83 23.58 -6.02 29.79
CA GLY A 83 23.47 -4.67 30.35
C GLY A 83 22.14 -4.38 31.07
N THR A 84 21.11 -5.18 30.84
CA THR A 84 19.80 -5.06 31.52
C THR A 84 19.79 -5.79 32.87
N GLN A 85 20.73 -6.71 33.13
CA GLN A 85 20.84 -7.42 34.41
C GLN A 85 21.73 -6.72 35.47
N THR A 86 22.40 -5.62 35.12
CA THR A 86 23.27 -4.88 36.06
C THR A 86 22.60 -3.59 36.53
N LYS A 87 21.32 -3.64 36.91
CA LYS A 87 20.64 -2.54 37.60
C LYS A 87 19.66 -3.06 38.63
#